data_AF-A0A0F8YKV9-F1
#
_entry.id   AF-A0A0F8YKV9-F1
#
_cell.length_a   1.000
_cell.length_b   1.000
_cell.length_c   1.000
_cell.angle_alpha   90.00
_cell.angle_beta   90.00
_cell.angle_gamma   90.00
#
_symmetry.space_group_name_H-M   'P 1'
#
loop_
_entity.id
_entity.type
_entity.pdbx_description
1 polymer ?
#
loop_
_entity_poly.entity_id
_entity_poly.type
_entity_poly.pdbx_seq_one_letter_code
_entity_poly.pdbx_strand_id
1 'polypeptide(L)'
;MPTTNAGIYEIILEQEYFTSQIRNVFHYLSTIDLDDVQELCAQAFDEDVLQAIANLAGVNMSYNLIRCKNLTGNLADAVLDPSISAGVSVGAVVADFVAVSFLYARLTKDTRNGAKRFSALTEDNIAGGGFSTAYQTVMDASATVFFTNIQTVGGIFQPIILRKPPDAMGVFTFNPLFAVQALNRVTTQNSRKTF
;
A
#
# COMPACT_ATOMS: atom_id res chain seq x y z
N MET A 1 -4.73 -16.49 16.91
CA MET A 1 -3.81 -15.70 16.08
C MET A 1 -2.97 -16.63 15.24
N PRO A 2 -3.19 -16.67 13.91
CA PRO A 2 -2.33 -17.44 13.02
C PRO A 2 -0.91 -16.85 13.11
N THR A 3 0.03 -17.73 13.39
CA THR A 3 1.46 -17.47 13.44
C THR A 3 2.10 -18.24 12.31
N THR A 4 3.08 -17.67 11.65
CA THR A 4 3.76 -18.34 10.54
C THR A 4 5.24 -18.03 10.54
N ASN A 5 6.02 -19.00 10.10
CA ASN A 5 7.40 -18.79 9.65
C ASN A 5 7.46 -18.51 8.14
N ALA A 6 6.34 -18.71 7.43
CA ALA A 6 6.25 -18.52 5.99
C ALA A 6 6.58 -17.08 5.59
N GLY A 7 7.17 -16.94 4.39
CA GLY A 7 7.56 -15.70 3.73
C GLY A 7 6.55 -14.56 3.90
N ILE A 8 6.82 -13.69 4.87
CA ILE A 8 6.11 -12.42 5.04
C ILE A 8 6.96 -11.35 4.40
N TYR A 9 6.40 -10.67 3.41
CA TYR A 9 7.07 -9.63 2.65
C TYR A 9 6.53 -8.26 3.05
N GLU A 10 7.44 -7.32 3.28
CA GLU A 10 7.14 -5.92 3.51
C GLU A 10 7.55 -5.11 2.28
N ILE A 11 6.57 -4.54 1.60
CA ILE A 11 6.78 -3.63 0.47
C ILE A 11 6.71 -2.20 0.97
N ILE A 12 7.75 -1.42 0.70
CA ILE A 12 7.82 0.01 0.95
C ILE A 12 7.82 0.71 -0.40
N LEU A 13 6.74 1.45 -0.67
CA LEU A 13 6.65 2.36 -1.80
C LEU A 13 7.10 3.75 -1.35
N GLU A 14 8.22 4.21 -1.90
CA GLU A 14 8.75 5.56 -1.69
C GLU A 14 8.25 6.48 -2.80
N GLN A 15 7.64 7.58 -2.37
CA GLN A 15 6.95 8.53 -3.24
C GLN A 15 7.40 9.94 -2.87
N GLU A 16 7.25 10.87 -3.79
CA GLU A 16 7.55 12.27 -3.55
C GLU A 16 6.43 13.14 -4.11
N TYR A 17 5.99 14.10 -3.30
CA TYR A 17 5.00 15.10 -3.69
C TYR A 17 5.52 16.47 -3.31
N PHE A 18 5.84 17.28 -4.32
CA PHE A 18 6.63 18.50 -4.17
C PHE A 18 7.97 18.20 -3.49
N THR A 19 8.20 18.70 -2.28
CA THR A 19 9.41 18.46 -1.49
C THR A 19 9.20 17.44 -0.37
N SER A 20 7.99 16.89 -0.25
CA SER A 20 7.66 15.93 0.81
C SER A 20 7.87 14.50 0.32
N GLN A 21 8.73 13.76 1.01
CA GLN A 21 8.84 12.32 0.84
C GLN A 21 7.71 11.61 1.57
N ILE A 22 7.05 10.66 0.92
CA ILE A 22 5.94 9.88 1.45
C ILE A 22 6.29 8.40 1.36
N ARG A 23 6.09 7.67 2.45
CA ARG A 23 6.32 6.22 2.49
C ARG A 23 5.03 5.47 2.79
N ASN A 24 4.69 4.53 1.92
CA ASN A 24 3.56 3.62 2.11
C ASN A 24 4.05 2.19 2.22
N VAL A 25 3.68 1.53 3.32
CA VAL A 25 4.14 0.17 3.65
C VAL A 25 3.00 -0.82 3.51
N PHE A 26 3.22 -1.91 2.77
CA PHE A 26 2.31 -3.02 2.51
C PHE A 26 2.91 -4.33 3.01
N HIS A 27 2.04 -5.26 3.40
CA HIS A 27 2.44 -6.55 3.93
C HIS A 27 1.73 -7.65 3.16
N TYR A 28 2.49 -8.63 2.73
CA TYR A 28 1.99 -9.78 2.00
C TYR A 28 2.50 -11.08 2.63
N LEU A 29 1.70 -12.13 2.49
CA LEU A 29 2.02 -13.49 2.90
C LEU A 29 2.10 -14.36 1.66
N SER A 30 3.21 -15.09 1.49
CA SER A 30 3.30 -16.19 0.53
C SER A 30 2.91 -17.51 1.21
N THR A 31 2.27 -18.42 0.46
CA THR A 31 2.09 -19.81 0.90
C THR A 31 3.37 -20.63 0.75
N ILE A 32 4.31 -20.14 -0.07
CA ILE A 32 5.62 -20.73 -0.32
C ILE A 32 6.64 -19.93 0.49
N ASP A 33 7.26 -20.59 1.46
CA ASP A 33 8.31 -19.99 2.29
C ASP A 33 9.67 -20.14 1.61
N LEU A 34 9.98 -19.19 0.72
CA LEU A 34 11.26 -19.13 0.04
C LEU A 34 11.91 -17.78 0.32
N ASP A 35 13.18 -17.81 0.73
CA ASP A 35 13.91 -16.62 1.14
C ASP A 35 14.35 -15.75 -0.06
N ASP A 36 14.07 -16.16 -1.30
CA ASP A 36 14.54 -15.52 -2.55
C ASP A 36 13.41 -14.94 -3.44
N VAL A 37 12.17 -14.87 -2.95
CA VAL A 37 11.02 -14.37 -3.73
C VAL A 37 10.64 -12.91 -3.45
N GLN A 38 11.50 -12.13 -2.78
CA GLN A 38 11.28 -10.70 -2.54
C GLN A 38 11.12 -9.93 -3.86
N GLU A 39 11.95 -10.26 -4.85
CA GLU A 39 11.91 -9.63 -6.18
C GLU A 39 10.60 -9.94 -6.89
N LEU A 40 10.14 -11.19 -6.85
CA LEU A 40 8.84 -11.59 -7.42
C LEU A 40 7.68 -10.88 -6.72
N CYS A 41 7.76 -10.67 -5.40
CA CYS A 41 6.75 -9.92 -4.66
C CYS A 41 6.73 -8.44 -5.05
N ALA A 42 7.91 -7.83 -5.24
CA ALA A 42 8.04 -6.45 -5.72
C ALA A 42 7.47 -6.30 -7.14
N GLN A 43 7.78 -7.23 -8.04
CA GLN A 43 7.27 -7.27 -9.42
C GLN A 43 5.75 -7.42 -9.44
N ALA A 44 5.20 -8.40 -8.71
CA ALA A 44 3.74 -8.58 -8.62
C ALA A 44 3.03 -7.32 -8.08
N PHE A 45 3.65 -6.59 -7.14
CA PHE A 45 3.09 -5.34 -6.64
C PHE A 45 3.12 -4.22 -7.69
N ASP A 46 4.22 -4.10 -8.43
CA ASP A 46 4.34 -3.15 -9.53
C ASP A 46 3.28 -3.40 -10.62
N GLU A 47 3.11 -4.67 -11.03
CA GLU A 47 2.16 -5.10 -12.05
C GLU A 47 0.69 -4.92 -11.61
N ASP A 48 0.33 -5.38 -10.40
CA ASP A 48 -1.07 -5.48 -9.99
C ASP A 48 -1.57 -4.25 -9.21
N VAL A 49 -0.70 -3.54 -8.47
CA VAL A 49 -1.13 -2.54 -7.48
C VAL A 49 -0.72 -1.12 -7.83
N LEU A 50 0.45 -0.92 -8.46
CA LEU A 50 0.97 0.43 -8.68
C LEU A 50 0.02 1.28 -9.54
N GLN A 51 -0.60 0.71 -10.58
CA GLN A 51 -1.57 1.42 -11.41
C GLN A 51 -2.77 1.91 -10.60
N ALA A 52 -3.26 1.10 -9.64
CA ALA A 52 -4.37 1.49 -8.77
C ALA A 52 -3.99 2.63 -7.82
N ILE A 53 -2.73 2.71 -7.40
CA ILE A 53 -2.20 3.85 -6.62
C ILE A 53 -2.03 5.08 -7.53
N ALA A 54 -1.50 4.90 -8.73
CA ALA A 54 -1.32 5.95 -9.74
C ALA A 54 -2.62 6.65 -10.10
N ASN A 55 -3.71 5.89 -10.23
CA ASN A 55 -5.05 6.43 -10.50
C ASN A 55 -5.62 7.28 -9.36
N LEU A 56 -5.16 7.07 -8.11
CA LEU A 56 -5.60 7.86 -6.96
C LEU A 56 -4.84 9.19 -6.83
N ALA A 57 -3.61 9.26 -7.33
CA ALA A 57 -2.74 10.42 -7.17
C ALA A 57 -2.77 11.34 -8.39
N GLY A 58 -2.51 12.61 -8.15
CA GLY A 58 -2.28 13.61 -9.17
C GLY A 58 -0.92 13.45 -9.85
N VAL A 59 -0.79 13.99 -11.06
CA VAL A 59 0.43 13.92 -11.90
C VAL A 59 1.69 14.47 -11.23
N ASN A 60 1.55 15.27 -10.17
CA ASN A 60 2.65 15.84 -9.39
C ASN A 60 3.23 14.88 -8.34
N MET A 61 2.61 13.71 -8.11
CA MET A 61 3.20 12.64 -7.30
C MET A 61 4.18 11.85 -8.15
N SER A 62 5.41 11.68 -7.70
CA SER A 62 6.37 10.75 -8.30
C SER A 62 6.50 9.47 -7.47
N TYR A 63 6.74 8.36 -8.16
CA TYR A 63 7.06 7.08 -7.56
C TYR A 63 8.53 6.79 -7.79
N ASN A 64 9.29 6.76 -6.70
CA ASN A 64 10.75 6.78 -6.77
C ASN A 64 11.36 5.38 -6.58
N LEU A 65 10.77 4.55 -5.72
CA LEU A 65 11.33 3.26 -5.36
C LEU A 65 10.27 2.29 -4.84
N ILE A 66 10.32 1.04 -5.31
CA ILE A 66 9.69 -0.10 -4.63
C ILE A 66 10.79 -0.90 -3.94
N ARG A 67 10.72 -1.01 -2.62
CA ARG A 67 11.62 -1.87 -1.83
C ARG A 67 10.82 -3.00 -1.20
N CYS A 68 11.25 -4.23 -1.38
CA CYS A 68 10.64 -5.41 -0.78
C CYS A 68 11.61 -6.12 0.16
N LYS A 69 11.21 -6.30 1.41
CA LYS A 69 11.97 -6.99 2.45
C LYS A 69 11.28 -8.29 2.83
N ASN A 70 12.02 -9.39 2.91
CA ASN A 70 11.52 -10.58 3.61
C ASN A 70 11.70 -10.39 5.12
N LEU A 71 10.61 -10.42 5.87
CA LEU A 71 10.61 -10.24 7.31
C LEU A 71 10.94 -11.54 8.08
N THR A 72 10.74 -12.71 7.45
CA THR A 72 11.11 -14.02 8.02
C THR A 72 12.47 -14.51 7.53
N GLY A 73 13.06 -13.80 6.58
CA GLY A 73 14.30 -14.10 5.89
C GLY A 73 15.52 -13.31 6.33
N ASN A 74 16.68 -13.66 5.76
CA ASN A 74 17.95 -12.98 6.02
C ASN A 74 18.63 -12.38 4.78
N LEU A 75 18.07 -12.60 3.59
CA LEU A 75 18.61 -12.00 2.36
C LEU A 75 18.39 -10.48 2.33
N ALA A 76 19.15 -9.82 1.45
CA ALA A 76 19.06 -8.39 1.23
C ALA A 76 17.68 -8.00 0.67
N ASP A 77 17.28 -6.75 0.91
CA ASP A 77 16.05 -6.19 0.35
C ASP A 77 16.13 -6.17 -1.18
N ALA A 78 15.06 -6.59 -1.85
CA ALA A 78 14.90 -6.37 -3.29
C ALA A 78 14.50 -4.92 -3.55
N VAL A 79 15.05 -4.34 -4.61
CA VAL A 79 14.80 -2.95 -5.01
C VAL A 79 14.42 -2.95 -6.48
N LEU A 80 13.32 -2.28 -6.80
CA LEU A 80 12.76 -2.19 -8.14
C LEU A 80 12.39 -0.74 -8.45
N ASP A 81 12.72 -0.30 -9.67
CA ASP A 81 12.23 0.97 -10.20
C ASP A 81 10.77 0.82 -10.62
N PRO A 82 9.85 1.70 -10.15
CA PRO A 82 8.44 1.61 -10.50
C PRO A 82 8.20 1.70 -12.02
N SER A 83 7.38 0.82 -12.59
CA SER A 83 7.04 0.89 -14.03
C SER A 83 6.21 2.13 -14.39
N ILE A 84 5.50 2.67 -13.39
CA ILE A 84 4.78 3.94 -13.47
C ILE A 84 5.54 4.96 -12.64
N SER A 85 5.97 6.05 -13.26
CA SER A 85 6.80 7.07 -12.59
C SER A 85 6.00 8.16 -11.87
N ALA A 86 4.70 8.32 -12.16
CA ALA A 86 3.88 9.38 -11.59
C ALA A 86 2.39 9.03 -11.47
N GLY A 87 1.63 9.86 -10.73
CA GLY A 87 0.17 9.80 -10.68
C GLY A 87 -0.50 10.16 -12.02
N VAL A 88 -1.80 9.89 -12.13
CA VAL A 88 -2.55 10.04 -13.40
C VAL A 88 -3.60 11.16 -13.33
N SER A 89 -4.04 11.56 -12.14
CA SER A 89 -5.12 12.55 -12.01
C SER A 89 -4.64 13.96 -12.41
N VAL A 90 -5.33 14.57 -13.36
CA VAL A 90 -5.08 15.95 -13.79
C VAL A 90 -6.04 16.87 -13.04
N GLY A 91 -5.58 18.04 -12.62
CA GLY A 91 -6.40 19.04 -11.96
C GLY A 91 -5.54 20.02 -11.16
N ALA A 92 -6.19 20.98 -10.50
CA ALA A 92 -5.51 21.87 -9.57
C ALA A 92 -5.01 21.08 -8.35
N VAL A 93 -3.77 21.33 -7.95
CA VAL A 93 -3.13 20.64 -6.82
C VAL A 93 -3.71 21.12 -5.49
N VAL A 94 -3.91 20.20 -4.55
CA VAL A 94 -4.26 20.56 -3.16
C VAL A 94 -3.02 20.59 -2.27
N ALA A 95 -3.19 21.09 -1.04
CA ALA A 95 -2.13 21.04 -0.05
C ALA A 95 -1.64 19.60 0.19
N ASP A 96 -0.33 19.45 0.33
CA ASP A 96 0.37 18.18 0.43
C ASP A 96 -0.14 17.24 1.53
N PHE A 97 -0.67 17.78 2.62
CA PHE A 97 -1.17 17.00 3.75
C PHE A 97 -2.54 16.39 3.49
N VAL A 98 -3.28 16.84 2.46
CA VAL A 98 -4.62 16.35 2.13
C VAL A 98 -4.50 14.97 1.47
N ALA A 99 -5.28 14.01 1.98
CA ALA A 99 -5.17 12.62 1.59
C ALA A 99 -6.53 11.89 1.55
N VAL A 100 -6.59 10.84 0.73
CA VAL A 100 -7.65 9.83 0.74
C VAL A 100 -7.35 8.75 1.77
N SER A 101 -8.38 8.10 2.32
CA SER A 101 -8.23 7.05 3.33
C SER A 101 -8.90 5.74 2.92
N PHE A 102 -8.19 4.64 3.17
CA PHE A 102 -8.68 3.28 3.03
C PHE A 102 -8.65 2.57 4.37
N LEU A 103 -9.72 1.86 4.71
CA LEU A 103 -9.81 0.99 5.87
C LEU A 103 -9.50 -0.45 5.43
N TYR A 104 -8.53 -1.08 6.08
CA TYR A 104 -8.20 -2.49 5.89
C TYR A 104 -8.90 -3.25 7.02
N ALA A 105 -10.05 -3.84 6.72
CA ALA A 105 -10.87 -4.55 7.68
C ALA A 105 -10.25 -5.92 7.96
N ARG A 106 -10.03 -6.19 9.25
CA ARG A 106 -9.50 -7.45 9.74
C ARG A 106 -10.55 -8.56 9.70
N LEU A 107 -10.12 -9.80 9.47
CA LEU A 107 -11.00 -10.96 9.55
C LEU A 107 -11.31 -11.36 11.01
N THR A 108 -10.29 -11.35 11.88
CA THR A 108 -10.45 -11.72 13.30
C THR A 108 -10.17 -10.54 14.24
N LYS A 109 -10.53 -10.63 15.53
CA LYS A 109 -10.25 -9.58 16.52
C LYS A 109 -8.80 -9.55 17.04
N ASP A 110 -7.93 -10.38 16.48
CA ASP A 110 -6.55 -10.56 16.93
C ASP A 110 -5.66 -9.33 16.66
N THR A 111 -5.94 -8.59 15.59
CA THR A 111 -5.27 -7.32 15.25
C THR A 111 -6.26 -6.15 15.28
N ARG A 112 -5.77 -4.92 15.15
CA ARG A 112 -6.64 -3.77 14.83
C ARG A 112 -6.86 -3.70 13.32
N ASN A 113 -7.88 -2.96 12.89
CA ASN A 113 -8.01 -2.63 11.48
C ASN A 113 -6.78 -1.83 11.03
N GLY A 114 -6.31 -2.11 9.83
CA GLY A 114 -5.29 -1.30 9.18
C GLY A 114 -5.93 -0.05 8.57
N ALA A 115 -5.10 0.94 8.28
CA ALA A 115 -5.49 2.08 7.47
C ALA A 115 -4.34 2.47 6.56
N LYS A 116 -4.67 2.85 5.33
CA LYS A 116 -3.72 3.48 4.40
C LYS A 116 -4.27 4.81 3.94
N ARG A 117 -3.34 5.71 3.66
CA ARG A 117 -3.64 7.05 3.16
C ARG A 117 -2.71 7.36 2.00
N PHE A 118 -3.26 8.05 1.01
CA PHE A 118 -2.54 8.48 -0.18
C PHE A 118 -2.80 9.98 -0.36
N SER A 119 -1.75 10.76 -0.52
CA SER A 119 -1.80 12.19 -0.76
C SER A 119 -1.75 12.50 -2.25
N ALA A 120 -1.48 13.77 -2.59
CA ALA A 120 -1.48 14.28 -3.97
C ALA A 120 -2.85 14.24 -4.65
N LEU A 121 -3.91 14.59 -3.92
CA LEU A 121 -5.23 14.76 -4.53
C LEU A 121 -5.25 15.99 -5.45
N THR A 122 -6.26 16.08 -6.30
CA THR A 122 -6.59 17.31 -7.03
C THR A 122 -7.88 17.91 -6.50
N GLU A 123 -8.09 19.21 -6.71
CA GLU A 123 -9.33 19.89 -6.31
C GLU A 123 -10.56 19.25 -6.98
N ASP A 124 -10.42 18.77 -8.22
CA ASP A 124 -11.48 18.09 -8.98
C ASP A 124 -11.90 16.74 -8.36
N ASN A 125 -11.05 16.17 -7.50
CA ASN A 125 -11.38 14.95 -6.76
C ASN A 125 -12.30 15.23 -5.57
N ILE A 126 -12.41 16.48 -5.12
CA ILE A 126 -13.13 16.87 -3.90
C ILE A 126 -14.42 17.62 -4.27
N ALA A 127 -15.55 17.20 -3.71
CA ALA A 127 -16.83 17.85 -3.91
C ALA A 127 -17.68 17.81 -2.64
N GLY A 128 -18.27 18.94 -2.24
CA GLY A 128 -19.28 18.98 -1.18
C GLY A 128 -18.81 18.44 0.20
N GLY A 129 -17.53 18.57 0.53
CA GLY A 129 -16.95 18.06 1.78
C GLY A 129 -16.53 16.58 1.76
N GLY A 130 -16.70 15.88 0.64
CA GLY A 130 -16.23 14.53 0.39
C GLY A 130 -15.52 14.41 -0.96
N PHE A 131 -15.49 13.21 -1.51
CA PHE A 131 -14.97 12.97 -2.85
C PHE A 131 -16.07 13.10 -3.89
N SER A 132 -15.71 13.56 -5.09
CA SER A 132 -16.61 13.55 -6.24
C SER A 132 -17.02 12.12 -6.58
N THR A 133 -18.22 11.92 -7.12
CA THR A 133 -18.73 10.57 -7.44
C THR A 133 -17.79 9.80 -8.38
N ALA A 134 -17.18 10.50 -9.36
CA ALA A 134 -16.22 9.90 -10.27
C ALA A 134 -14.96 9.42 -9.52
N TYR A 135 -14.43 10.23 -8.60
CA TYR A 135 -13.27 9.85 -7.81
C TYR A 135 -13.58 8.75 -6.80
N GLN A 136 -14.77 8.76 -6.19
CA GLN A 136 -15.22 7.67 -5.31
C GLN A 136 -15.25 6.32 -6.06
N THR A 137 -15.68 6.29 -7.32
CA THR A 137 -15.61 5.06 -8.15
C THR A 137 -14.18 4.58 -8.34
N VAL A 138 -13.22 5.49 -8.55
CA VAL A 138 -11.79 5.15 -8.62
C VAL A 138 -11.31 4.59 -7.29
N MET A 139 -11.70 5.19 -6.17
CA MET A 139 -11.37 4.70 -4.84
C MET A 139 -11.93 3.29 -4.59
N ASP A 140 -13.18 3.03 -4.95
CA ASP A 140 -13.80 1.70 -4.77
C ASP A 140 -13.13 0.63 -5.65
N ALA A 141 -12.73 0.99 -6.88
CA ALA A 141 -11.94 0.12 -7.74
C ALA A 141 -10.56 -0.19 -7.14
N SER A 142 -9.83 0.83 -6.65
CA SER A 142 -8.53 0.63 -5.99
C SER A 142 -8.65 -0.18 -4.69
N ALA A 143 -9.75 -0.03 -3.94
CA ALA A 143 -10.02 -0.85 -2.76
C ALA A 143 -10.12 -2.35 -3.12
N THR A 144 -10.74 -2.67 -4.26
CA THR A 144 -10.83 -4.05 -4.76
C THR A 144 -9.44 -4.61 -5.10
N VAL A 145 -8.59 -3.81 -5.74
CA VAL A 145 -7.20 -4.19 -6.04
C VAL A 145 -6.41 -4.43 -4.76
N PHE A 146 -6.50 -3.54 -3.78
CA PHE A 146 -5.80 -3.67 -2.50
C PHE A 146 -6.21 -4.88 -1.65
N PHE A 147 -7.38 -5.45 -1.91
CA PHE A 147 -7.87 -6.67 -1.26
C PHE A 147 -7.44 -7.95 -1.97
N THR A 148 -7.25 -7.88 -3.28
CA THR A 148 -6.94 -9.04 -4.12
C THR A 148 -5.49 -9.52 -3.90
N ASN A 149 -5.26 -10.82 -4.03
CA ASN A 149 -3.90 -11.37 -4.04
C ASN A 149 -3.14 -10.82 -5.25
N ILE A 150 -1.88 -10.46 -5.05
CA ILE A 150 -0.99 -10.11 -6.15
C ILE A 150 -0.28 -11.37 -6.63
N GLN A 151 0.01 -11.45 -7.91
CA GLN A 151 0.68 -12.61 -8.49
C GLN A 151 1.56 -12.22 -9.67
N THR A 152 2.66 -12.93 -9.80
CA THR A 152 3.48 -12.89 -11.02
C THR A 152 3.86 -14.33 -11.38
N VAL A 153 4.61 -14.52 -12.46
CA VAL A 153 5.10 -15.85 -12.82
C VAL A 153 6.01 -16.36 -11.70
N GLY A 154 5.54 -17.35 -10.94
CA GLY A 154 6.31 -18.00 -9.87
C GLY A 154 5.90 -17.65 -8.43
N GLY A 155 4.93 -16.76 -8.20
CA GLY A 155 4.50 -16.43 -6.83
C GLY A 155 3.08 -15.87 -6.73
N ILE A 156 2.37 -16.24 -5.66
CA ILE A 156 1.09 -15.67 -5.25
C ILE A 156 1.25 -15.12 -3.84
N PHE A 157 0.88 -13.85 -3.64
CA PHE A 157 1.07 -13.16 -2.38
C PHE A 157 -0.25 -12.56 -1.90
N GLN A 158 -0.67 -12.97 -0.70
CA GLN A 158 -1.93 -12.53 -0.09
C GLN A 158 -1.71 -11.29 0.77
N PRO A 159 -2.50 -10.21 0.60
CA PRO A 159 -2.38 -9.03 1.45
C PRO A 159 -2.86 -9.32 2.88
N ILE A 160 -2.09 -8.85 3.86
CA ILE A 160 -2.33 -9.09 5.29
C ILE A 160 -2.21 -7.82 6.13
N ILE A 161 -2.79 -7.85 7.32
CA ILE A 161 -2.52 -6.88 8.39
C ILE A 161 -1.49 -7.49 9.33
N LEU A 162 -0.28 -6.97 9.30
CA LEU A 162 0.80 -7.43 10.16
C LEU A 162 0.86 -6.64 11.47
N ARG A 163 1.07 -7.34 12.59
CA ARG A 163 1.55 -6.75 13.84
C ARG A 163 2.99 -7.22 14.06
N LYS A 164 3.93 -6.28 13.95
CA LYS A 164 5.34 -6.55 14.27
C LYS A 164 5.46 -6.92 15.76
N PRO A 165 6.16 -8.00 16.12
CA PRO A 165 6.43 -8.31 17.51
C PRO A 165 7.34 -7.23 18.11
N PRO A 166 7.28 -6.98 19.44
CA PRO A 166 8.28 -6.19 20.11
C PRO A 166 9.63 -6.92 20.01
N ASP A 167 10.64 -6.21 19.48
CA ASP A 167 12.05 -6.54 19.22
C ASP A 167 12.50 -8.02 19.25
N ALA A 168 13.14 -8.43 18.15
CA ALA A 168 13.95 -9.65 17.98
C ALA A 168 13.30 -11.02 18.27
N MET A 169 12.03 -11.08 18.67
CA MET A 169 11.35 -12.34 19.02
C MET A 169 10.34 -12.81 17.96
N GLY A 170 10.89 -13.46 16.93
CA GLY A 170 10.61 -14.85 16.54
C GLY A 170 9.26 -15.27 15.96
N VAL A 171 8.17 -14.50 16.10
CA VAL A 171 6.87 -14.90 15.53
C VAL A 171 6.07 -13.69 15.09
N PHE A 172 5.80 -13.60 13.78
CA PHE A 172 4.90 -12.59 13.25
C PHE A 172 3.45 -12.97 13.49
N THR A 173 2.72 -11.97 13.98
CA THR A 173 1.28 -12.01 14.06
C THR A 173 0.70 -11.36 12.81
N PHE A 174 -0.18 -12.06 12.12
CA PHE A 174 -0.91 -11.47 11.00
C PHE A 174 -2.40 -11.76 11.06
N ASN A 175 -3.14 -11.02 10.25
CA ASN A 175 -4.56 -11.25 10.02
C ASN A 175 -4.83 -11.09 8.53
N PRO A 176 -5.44 -12.09 7.88
CA PRO A 176 -5.94 -11.91 6.53
C PRO A 176 -6.90 -10.72 6.45
N LEU A 177 -6.90 -10.05 5.31
CA LEU A 177 -7.90 -9.03 5.04
C LEU A 177 -9.27 -9.70 4.88
N PHE A 178 -10.29 -9.08 5.49
CA PHE A 178 -11.69 -9.40 5.23
C PHE A 178 -12.23 -8.55 4.08
N ALA A 179 -11.88 -7.26 4.09
CA ALA A 179 -12.24 -6.31 3.05
C ALA A 179 -11.30 -5.10 3.10
N VAL A 180 -11.18 -4.39 1.99
CA VAL A 180 -10.66 -3.02 1.96
C VAL A 180 -11.81 -2.10 1.57
N GLN A 181 -11.98 -1.01 2.32
CA GLN A 181 -13.06 -0.04 2.11
C GLN A 181 -12.47 1.34 1.87
N ALA A 182 -12.88 1.96 0.77
CA ALA A 182 -12.66 3.37 0.53
C ALA A 182 -13.55 4.18 1.48
N LEU A 183 -12.97 5.14 2.21
CA LEU A 183 -13.74 6.00 3.10
C LEU A 183 -14.01 7.32 2.40
N ASN A 184 -15.29 7.64 2.18
CA ASN A 184 -15.70 8.91 1.60
C ASN A 184 -15.57 10.07 2.61
N ARG A 185 -14.33 10.36 3.01
CA ARG A 185 -13.97 11.50 3.85
C ARG A 185 -12.54 11.91 3.53
N VAL A 186 -12.35 13.19 3.28
CA VAL A 186 -11.03 13.78 3.16
C VAL A 186 -10.33 13.70 4.53
N THR A 187 -9.07 13.29 4.55
CA THR A 187 -8.27 13.20 5.77
C THR A 187 -6.92 13.88 5.56
N THR A 188 -6.09 13.91 6.60
CA THR A 188 -4.71 14.34 6.50
C THR A 188 -3.69 13.20 6.64
N GLN A 189 -2.51 13.37 6.05
CA GLN A 189 -1.34 12.49 6.20
C GLN A 189 -0.10 13.31 6.57
N ASN A 190 0.08 13.57 7.87
CA ASN A 190 1.26 14.26 8.40
C ASN A 190 2.34 13.30 8.96
N SER A 191 1.96 12.12 9.45
CA SER A 191 2.84 11.25 10.24
C SER A 191 3.84 10.41 9.43
N ARG A 192 3.89 10.58 8.09
CA ARG A 192 4.75 9.79 7.18
C ARG A 192 5.55 10.65 6.21
N LYS A 193 5.65 11.94 6.51
CA LYS A 193 6.48 12.88 5.79
C LYS A 193 7.75 13.09 6.59
N THR A 194 8.88 12.75 6.00
CA THR A 194 10.17 13.19 6.53
C THR A 194 10.39 14.62 6.06
N PHE A 195 10.61 15.52 7.02
CA PHE A 195 11.05 16.89 6.75
C PHE A 195 12.51 16.91 6.31
#